data_AF-A0A354YA95-F1
#
_entry.id   AF-A0A354YA95-F1
#
_cell.length_a   1.000
_cell.length_b   1.000
_cell.length_c   1.000
_cell.angle_alpha   90.00
_cell.angle_beta   90.00
_cell.angle_gamma   90.00
#
_symmetry.space_group_name_H-M   'P 1'
#
loop_
_entity.id
_entity.type
_entity.pdbx_description
1 polymer ?
#
loop_
_entity_poly.entity_id
_entity_poly.type
_entity_poly.pdbx_seq_one_letter_code
_entity_poly.pdbx_strand_id
1 'polypeptide(L)'
;MEPSMRRSLALFLVLALAVPGIPAFAQADLRTEGDVARAQGAYEAEVPVNSQAEADRAGALARALGSVLAKLSGERSVMGRPGVPQALRNAGNYVEKYDYRQDQGTSAAGAPTFRTTLVARFREADVDGLVAALGLPLWPQPRPKPVLWLAIDDGSGPRLVSVQQSNAARSVLDRAIERGYRLGQ
;
A
#
# COMPACT_ATOMS: atom_id res chain seq x y z
N MET A 1 -18.98 1.28 -90.79
CA MET A 1 -17.59 1.49 -90.32
C MET A 1 -17.47 0.69 -89.04
N GLU A 2 -17.38 -0.64 -89.16
CA GLU A 2 -16.17 -1.47 -89.30
C GLU A 2 -16.02 -2.28 -87.99
N PRO A 3 -15.55 -3.54 -88.03
CA PRO A 3 -16.40 -4.67 -87.69
C PRO A 3 -15.89 -5.47 -86.48
N SER A 4 -16.79 -6.16 -85.77
CA SER A 4 -16.39 -7.13 -84.73
C SER A 4 -16.32 -8.55 -85.31
N MET A 5 -15.11 -9.08 -85.39
CA MET A 5 -14.80 -10.43 -85.84
C MET A 5 -14.40 -11.30 -84.65
N ARG A 6 -15.31 -12.22 -84.29
CA ARG A 6 -15.11 -13.66 -83.99
C ARG A 6 -13.91 -14.17 -83.15
N ARG A 7 -14.28 -15.13 -82.27
CA ARG A 7 -13.53 -16.33 -81.76
C ARG A 7 -12.52 -16.04 -80.64
N SER A 8 -12.16 -16.96 -79.74
CA SER A 8 -12.68 -18.20 -79.15
C SER A 8 -11.53 -18.69 -78.24
N LEU A 9 -11.84 -19.41 -77.15
CA LEU A 9 -11.01 -20.45 -76.53
C LEU A 9 -9.77 -20.07 -75.66
N ALA A 10 -9.92 -20.39 -74.37
CA ALA A 10 -9.01 -21.07 -73.42
C ALA A 10 -7.55 -20.59 -73.16
N LEU A 11 -7.20 -20.61 -71.86
CA LEU A 11 -6.19 -21.49 -71.22
C LEU A 11 -5.16 -20.77 -70.30
N PHE A 12 -5.01 -21.29 -69.06
CA PHE A 12 -3.91 -21.20 -68.06
C PHE A 12 -3.30 -19.83 -67.64
N LEU A 13 -3.21 -19.56 -66.32
CA LEU A 13 -1.98 -19.77 -65.51
C LEU A 13 -2.18 -19.28 -64.05
N VAL A 14 -1.67 -20.06 -63.10
CA VAL A 14 -1.53 -19.75 -61.66
C VAL A 14 -0.36 -18.78 -61.43
N LEU A 15 -0.50 -17.79 -60.55
CA LEU A 15 0.66 -17.22 -59.83
C LEU A 15 0.28 -16.65 -58.46
N ALA A 16 0.81 -17.28 -57.42
CA ALA A 16 0.80 -16.82 -56.03
C ALA A 16 1.71 -15.59 -55.87
N LEU A 17 1.26 -14.57 -55.13
CA LEU A 17 2.12 -13.52 -54.62
C LEU A 17 2.00 -13.43 -53.10
N ALA A 18 3.13 -13.71 -52.44
CA ALA A 18 3.34 -13.70 -51.01
C ALA A 18 3.21 -12.29 -50.40
N VAL A 19 2.53 -12.20 -49.25
CA VAL A 19 2.52 -11.00 -48.40
C VAL A 19 3.65 -11.16 -47.37
N PRO A 20 4.71 -10.32 -47.36
CA PRO A 20 5.75 -10.37 -46.34
C PRO A 20 5.28 -9.69 -45.05
N GLY A 21 5.73 -10.25 -43.93
CA GLY A 21 5.20 -10.00 -42.59
C GLY A 21 5.43 -8.61 -42.01
N ILE A 22 4.53 -8.26 -41.09
CA ILE A 22 4.78 -7.28 -40.03
C ILE A 22 5.19 -8.11 -38.81
N PRO A 23 6.45 -8.04 -38.34
CA PRO A 23 6.79 -8.63 -37.05
C PRO A 23 6.10 -7.79 -35.98
N ALA A 24 5.10 -8.40 -35.31
CA ALA A 24 4.46 -7.85 -34.13
C ALA A 24 5.46 -7.85 -32.96
N PHE A 25 6.41 -6.91 -32.97
CA PHE A 25 7.23 -6.60 -31.82
C PHE A 25 6.41 -5.75 -30.84
N ALA A 26 6.30 -6.25 -29.62
CA ALA A 26 6.11 -5.48 -28.40
C ALA A 26 4.83 -4.64 -28.30
N GLN A 27 3.70 -5.32 -28.10
CA GLN A 27 2.82 -4.90 -27.00
C GLN A 27 3.30 -5.67 -25.76
N ALA A 28 4.48 -5.30 -25.26
CA ALA A 28 4.77 -5.53 -23.85
C ALA A 28 3.75 -4.66 -23.13
N ASP A 29 2.77 -5.35 -22.55
CA ASP A 29 1.74 -4.80 -21.69
C ASP A 29 2.26 -3.56 -20.96
N LEU A 30 1.46 -2.50 -21.06
CA LEU A 30 1.34 -1.51 -20.00
C LEU A 30 0.95 -2.27 -18.73
N ARG A 31 1.93 -2.92 -18.10
CA ARG A 31 1.82 -3.48 -16.77
C ARG A 31 1.75 -2.26 -15.88
N THR A 32 0.52 -1.76 -15.76
CA THR A 32 0.13 -0.86 -14.69
C THR A 32 0.45 -1.66 -13.44
N GLU A 33 1.62 -1.43 -12.85
CA GLU A 33 1.88 -1.77 -11.46
C GLU A 33 0.78 -1.04 -10.70
N GLY A 34 -0.36 -1.72 -10.52
CA GLY A 34 -1.51 -1.15 -9.83
C GLY A 34 -0.99 -0.66 -8.50
N ASP A 35 -1.16 0.64 -8.24
CA ASP A 35 -0.70 1.28 -7.03
C ASP A 35 -1.39 0.58 -5.86
N VAL A 36 -0.66 -0.33 -5.22
CA VAL A 36 -1.26 -1.23 -4.24
C VAL A 36 -1.59 -0.38 -3.02
N ALA A 37 -2.83 -0.45 -2.51
CA ALA A 37 -3.23 0.33 -1.36
C ALA A 37 -2.23 0.14 -0.20
N ARG A 38 -1.58 1.22 0.22
CA ARG A 38 -0.70 1.27 1.39
C ARG A 38 -1.00 2.50 2.23
N ALA A 39 -0.93 2.35 3.55
CA ALA A 39 -1.03 3.50 4.44
C ALA A 39 0.27 4.31 4.41
N GLN A 40 0.20 5.53 3.91
CA GLN A 40 1.33 6.46 3.84
C GLN A 40 1.07 7.73 4.66
N GLY A 41 -0.14 7.95 5.16
CA GLY A 41 -0.52 9.11 5.96
C GLY A 41 -0.37 8.95 7.48
N ALA A 42 -0.44 10.09 8.19
CA ALA A 42 -0.68 10.12 9.63
C ALA A 42 -2.11 9.67 9.98
N TYR A 43 -3.06 9.91 9.07
CA TYR A 43 -4.48 9.57 9.17
C TYR A 43 -4.84 8.27 8.47
N GLU A 44 -3.83 7.44 8.17
CA GLU A 44 -4.00 6.15 7.50
C GLU A 44 -3.42 5.03 8.35
N ALA A 45 -4.02 3.85 8.29
CA ALA A 45 -3.55 2.67 8.98
C ALA A 45 -3.88 1.38 8.23
N GLU A 46 -3.02 0.38 8.38
CA GLU A 46 -3.21 -0.96 7.84
C GLU A 46 -3.51 -1.94 8.98
N VAL A 47 -4.49 -2.83 8.76
CA VAL A 47 -4.91 -3.79 9.77
C VAL A 47 -5.19 -5.14 9.10
N PRO A 48 -4.55 -6.24 9.55
CA PRO A 48 -4.87 -7.57 9.04
C PRO A 48 -6.29 -7.99 9.44
N VAL A 49 -6.99 -8.60 8.49
CA VAL A 49 -8.37 -9.08 8.63
C VAL A 49 -8.49 -10.53 8.18
N ASN A 50 -9.43 -11.25 8.80
CA ASN A 50 -9.72 -12.64 8.44
C ASN A 50 -10.54 -12.71 7.15
N SER A 51 -11.48 -11.77 6.98
CA SER A 51 -12.32 -11.67 5.78
C SER A 51 -12.71 -10.21 5.50
N GLN A 52 -13.43 -10.00 4.39
CA GLN A 52 -14.02 -8.71 4.03
C GLN A 52 -15.45 -8.53 4.56
N ALA A 53 -15.93 -9.45 5.40
CA ALA A 53 -17.27 -9.39 5.98
C ALA A 53 -17.47 -8.14 6.85
N GLU A 54 -18.72 -7.71 7.02
CA GLU A 54 -19.08 -6.50 7.77
C GLU A 54 -18.49 -6.48 9.18
N ALA A 55 -18.62 -7.59 9.92
CA ALA A 55 -18.16 -7.69 11.30
C ALA A 55 -16.63 -7.56 11.40
N ASP A 56 -15.89 -8.22 10.51
CA ASP A 56 -14.43 -8.12 10.44
C ASP A 56 -13.99 -6.71 10.06
N ARG A 57 -14.70 -6.07 9.11
CA ARG A 57 -14.44 -4.70 8.69
C ARG A 57 -14.65 -3.71 9.84
N ALA A 58 -15.78 -3.79 10.56
CA ALA A 58 -16.07 -2.91 11.68
C ALA A 58 -14.99 -3.00 12.78
N GLY A 59 -14.59 -4.23 13.13
CA GLY A 59 -13.50 -4.46 14.10
C GLY A 59 -12.13 -4.00 13.59
N ALA A 60 -11.87 -4.10 12.29
CA ALA A 60 -10.64 -3.61 11.67
C ALA A 60 -10.57 -2.08 11.64
N LEU A 61 -11.67 -1.41 11.33
CA LEU A 61 -11.76 0.06 11.35
C LEU A 61 -11.54 0.61 12.76
N ALA A 62 -12.09 -0.05 13.79
CA ALA A 62 -11.82 0.31 15.19
C ALA A 62 -10.33 0.21 15.53
N ARG A 63 -9.67 -0.89 15.13
CA ARG A 63 -8.21 -1.05 15.31
C ARG A 63 -7.41 0.00 14.53
N ALA A 64 -7.82 0.27 13.29
CA ALA A 64 -7.16 1.25 12.41
C ALA A 64 -7.23 2.67 13.00
N LEU A 65 -8.40 3.08 13.49
CA LEU A 65 -8.56 4.39 14.15
C LEU A 65 -7.68 4.48 15.41
N GLY A 66 -7.62 3.41 16.21
CA GLY A 66 -6.72 3.37 17.37
C GLY A 66 -5.24 3.56 17.00
N SER A 67 -4.79 2.95 15.91
CA SER A 67 -3.44 3.15 15.38
C SER A 67 -3.20 4.59 14.92
N VAL A 68 -4.19 5.22 14.27
CA VAL A 68 -4.12 6.64 13.86
C VAL A 68 -4.01 7.56 15.09
N LEU A 69 -4.87 7.36 16.09
CA LEU A 69 -4.83 8.15 17.33
C LEU A 69 -3.49 7.99 18.06
N ALA A 70 -2.92 6.79 18.10
CA ALA A 70 -1.60 6.54 18.68
C ALA A 70 -0.49 7.25 17.90
N LYS A 71 -0.59 7.25 16.57
CA LYS A 71 0.35 7.91 15.66
C LYS A 71 0.29 9.44 15.78
N LEU A 72 -0.92 10.00 15.95
CA LEU A 72 -1.14 11.44 16.10
C LEU A 72 -0.70 11.97 17.47
N SER A 73 -0.99 11.21 18.53
CA SER A 73 -0.69 11.62 19.90
C SER A 73 0.70 11.24 20.40
N GLY A 74 1.34 10.25 19.76
CA GLY A 74 2.59 9.66 20.24
C GLY A 74 2.43 8.82 21.51
N GLU A 75 1.23 8.74 22.10
CA GLU A 75 0.98 8.07 23.37
C GLU A 75 0.81 6.55 23.18
N ARG A 76 1.45 5.74 24.03
CA ARG A 76 1.34 4.26 23.95
C ARG A 76 -0.03 3.77 24.44
N SER A 77 -0.64 4.48 25.38
CA SER A 77 -1.86 4.11 26.11
C SER A 77 -3.12 4.80 25.60
N VAL A 78 -3.10 5.38 24.38
CA VAL A 78 -4.23 6.17 23.87
C VAL A 78 -5.56 5.40 23.89
N MET A 79 -5.53 4.08 23.64
CA MET A 79 -6.72 3.23 23.61
C MET A 79 -7.43 3.12 24.97
N GLY A 80 -6.71 3.34 26.08
CA GLY A 80 -7.25 3.30 27.43
C GLY A 80 -7.79 4.64 27.93
N ARG A 81 -7.63 5.72 27.16
CA ARG A 81 -8.06 7.05 27.61
C ARG A 81 -9.60 7.15 27.63
N PRO A 82 -10.17 7.92 28.58
CA PRO A 82 -11.60 8.19 28.61
C PRO A 82 -12.09 8.71 27.25
N GLY A 83 -13.25 8.21 26.80
CA GLY A 83 -13.85 8.59 25.52
C GLY A 83 -13.28 7.89 24.28
N VAL A 84 -12.02 7.43 24.28
CA VAL A 84 -11.43 6.72 23.13
C VAL A 84 -12.19 5.43 22.80
N PRO A 85 -12.51 4.52 23.75
CA PRO A 85 -13.25 3.30 23.42
C PRO A 85 -14.60 3.55 22.75
N GLN A 86 -15.28 4.66 23.09
CA GLN A 86 -16.53 5.04 22.43
C GLN A 86 -16.30 5.51 21.00
N ALA A 87 -15.25 6.31 20.76
CA ALA A 87 -14.88 6.74 19.43
C ALA A 87 -14.49 5.55 18.52
N LEU A 88 -13.76 4.56 19.06
CA LEU A 88 -13.38 3.35 18.33
C LEU A 88 -14.60 2.52 17.89
N ARG A 89 -15.65 2.42 18.72
CA ARG A 89 -16.91 1.76 18.33
C ARG A 89 -17.60 2.46 17.17
N ASN A 90 -17.41 3.78 17.04
CA ASN A 90 -17.96 4.60 15.98
C ASN A 90 -16.94 4.87 14.86
N ALA A 91 -15.87 4.06 14.75
CA ALA A 91 -14.75 4.32 13.84
C ALA A 91 -15.18 4.53 12.38
N GLY A 92 -16.20 3.79 11.93
CA GLY A 92 -16.76 3.91 10.59
C GLY A 92 -17.23 5.33 10.23
N ASN A 93 -17.67 6.10 11.22
CA ASN A 93 -18.14 7.48 11.00
C ASN A 93 -17.01 8.42 10.62
N TYR A 94 -15.76 8.10 10.94
CA TYR A 94 -14.59 8.93 10.65
C TYR A 94 -13.89 8.54 9.33
N VAL A 95 -14.34 7.47 8.67
CA VAL A 95 -13.66 6.93 7.49
C VAL A 95 -13.90 7.83 6.28
N GLU A 96 -12.82 8.14 5.57
CA GLU A 96 -12.86 8.78 4.25
C GLU A 96 -12.98 7.72 3.16
N LYS A 97 -12.08 6.72 3.21
CA LYS A 97 -12.07 5.57 2.30
C LYS A 97 -11.39 4.37 2.95
N TYR A 98 -11.68 3.19 2.46
CA TYR A 98 -10.94 1.97 2.79
C TYR A 98 -10.75 1.12 1.54
N ASP A 99 -9.71 0.30 1.56
CA ASP A 99 -9.38 -0.67 0.51
C ASP A 99 -8.91 -1.99 1.15
N TYR A 100 -8.82 -3.05 0.36
CA TYR A 100 -8.27 -4.34 0.76
C TYR A 100 -7.08 -4.70 -0.12
N ARG A 101 -5.96 -4.97 0.53
CA ARG A 101 -4.77 -5.52 -0.11
C ARG A 101 -4.64 -7.01 0.24
N GLN A 102 -4.37 -7.85 -0.76
CA GLN A 102 -3.93 -9.22 -0.51
C GLN A 102 -2.41 -9.30 -0.56
N ASP A 103 -1.82 -9.65 0.56
CA ASP A 103 -0.38 -9.87 0.71
C ASP A 103 -0.11 -11.37 0.57
N GLN A 104 0.60 -11.77 -0.49
CA GLN A 104 1.10 -13.13 -0.64
C GLN A 104 2.43 -13.27 0.12
N GLY A 105 2.49 -14.25 1.02
CA GLY A 105 3.71 -14.62 1.73
C GLY A 105 4.00 -16.10 1.59
N THR A 106 5.05 -16.55 2.26
CA THR A 106 5.43 -17.97 2.34
C THR A 106 5.50 -18.39 3.80
N SER A 107 4.93 -19.55 4.12
CA SER A 107 5.05 -20.15 5.45
C SER A 107 6.47 -20.68 5.69
N ALA A 108 6.80 -20.99 6.94
CA ALA A 108 8.08 -21.61 7.29
C ALA A 108 8.31 -22.96 6.59
N ALA A 109 7.23 -23.64 6.15
CA ALA A 109 7.28 -24.89 5.40
C ALA A 109 7.30 -24.69 3.87
N GLY A 110 7.42 -23.44 3.38
CA GLY A 110 7.47 -23.11 1.96
C GLY A 110 6.11 -23.03 1.25
N ALA A 111 5.00 -23.22 1.96
CA ALA A 111 3.66 -23.13 1.38
C ALA A 111 3.25 -21.66 1.16
N PRO A 112 2.58 -21.31 0.04
CA PRO A 112 2.00 -19.99 -0.15
C PRO A 112 0.99 -19.66 0.95
N THR A 113 1.06 -18.44 1.47
CA THR A 113 0.10 -17.88 2.42
C THR A 113 -0.49 -16.61 1.85
N PHE A 114 -1.75 -16.34 2.15
CA PHE A 114 -2.43 -15.12 1.73
C PHE A 114 -2.94 -14.42 2.98
N ARG A 115 -2.61 -13.15 3.13
CA ARG A 115 -3.11 -12.29 4.20
C ARG A 115 -3.91 -11.16 3.59
N THR A 116 -5.15 -11.01 4.02
CA THR A 116 -5.95 -9.84 3.66
C THR A 116 -5.66 -8.72 4.66
N THR A 117 -5.32 -7.55 4.15
CA THR A 117 -5.00 -6.35 4.91
C THR A 117 -6.00 -5.27 4.53
N LEU A 118 -6.72 -4.73 5.52
CA LEU A 118 -7.55 -3.54 5.34
C LEU A 118 -6.68 -2.29 5.44
N VAL A 119 -6.79 -1.41 4.47
CA VAL A 119 -6.10 -0.11 4.43
C VAL A 119 -7.16 0.97 4.58
N ALA A 120 -7.19 1.65 5.73
CA ALA A 120 -8.16 2.70 6.00
C ALA A 120 -7.51 4.08 5.98
N ARG A 121 -8.25 5.05 5.43
CA ARG A 121 -7.97 6.48 5.52
C ARG A 121 -9.14 7.16 6.22
N PHE A 122 -8.81 8.00 7.19
CA PHE A 122 -9.79 8.75 7.97
C PHE A 122 -9.83 10.22 7.56
N ARG A 123 -11.00 10.84 7.68
CA ARG A 123 -11.18 12.27 7.42
C ARG A 123 -10.43 13.06 8.48
N GLU A 124 -9.40 13.78 8.04
CA GLU A 124 -8.48 14.54 8.91
C GLU A 124 -9.23 15.48 9.86
N ALA A 125 -10.16 16.28 9.34
CA ALA A 125 -10.94 17.23 10.14
C ALA A 125 -11.74 16.56 11.29
N ASP A 126 -12.35 15.40 11.02
CA ASP A 126 -13.16 14.71 12.03
C ASP A 126 -12.27 14.06 13.10
N VAL A 127 -11.12 13.52 12.69
CA VAL A 127 -10.14 12.92 13.62
C VAL A 127 -9.46 14.00 14.45
N ASP A 128 -9.10 15.14 13.87
CA ASP A 128 -8.51 16.26 14.62
C ASP A 128 -9.51 16.84 15.62
N GLY A 129 -10.78 16.98 15.21
CA GLY A 129 -11.87 17.36 16.11
C GLY A 129 -12.05 16.37 17.26
N LEU A 130 -11.96 15.06 16.97
CA LEU A 130 -11.99 14.01 17.98
C LEU A 130 -10.80 14.10 18.95
N VAL A 131 -9.58 14.26 18.43
CA VAL A 131 -8.34 14.42 19.23
C VAL A 131 -8.47 15.62 20.16
N ALA A 132 -8.93 16.76 19.64
CA ALA A 132 -9.15 17.98 20.41
C ALA A 132 -10.22 17.79 21.50
N ALA A 133 -11.37 17.19 21.15
CA ALA A 133 -12.47 16.93 22.08
C ALA A 133 -12.07 15.97 23.22
N LEU A 134 -11.19 15.02 22.94
CA LEU A 134 -10.66 14.07 23.91
C LEU A 134 -9.44 14.59 24.69
N GLY A 135 -8.97 15.81 24.40
CA GLY A 135 -7.78 16.39 25.01
C GLY A 135 -6.53 15.53 24.81
N LEU A 136 -6.45 14.83 23.67
CA LEU A 136 -5.27 14.07 23.30
C LEU A 136 -4.17 15.06 22.88
N PRO A 137 -2.91 14.87 23.33
CA PRO A 137 -1.82 15.67 22.81
C PRO A 137 -1.74 15.46 21.30
N LEU A 138 -1.52 16.52 20.53
CA LEU A 138 -1.32 16.44 19.08
C LEU A 138 0.10 16.90 18.76
N TRP A 139 0.84 16.12 17.99
CA TRP A 139 2.12 16.58 17.47
C TRP A 139 1.93 17.57 16.31
N PRO A 140 2.62 18.73 16.36
CA PRO A 140 2.55 19.71 15.29
C PRO A 140 3.11 19.16 13.97
N GLN A 141 2.51 19.60 12.87
CA GLN A 141 2.95 19.31 11.50
C GLN A 141 3.57 20.57 10.87
N PRO A 142 4.63 20.45 10.04
CA PRO A 142 5.33 19.22 9.65
C PRO A 142 6.21 18.66 10.78
N ARG A 143 6.19 17.33 10.97
CA ARG A 143 7.01 16.68 12.01
C ARG A 143 8.51 16.85 11.71
N PRO A 144 9.34 17.21 12.72
CA PRO A 144 10.79 17.18 12.58
C PRO A 144 11.24 15.78 12.17
N LYS A 145 12.13 15.70 11.17
CA LYS A 145 12.74 14.43 10.74
C LYS A 145 13.92 14.11 11.65
N PRO A 146 13.81 13.14 12.58
CA PRO A 146 14.92 12.84 13.48
C PRO A 146 16.02 12.10 12.71
N VAL A 147 17.27 12.27 13.18
CA VAL A 147 18.43 11.50 12.71
C VAL A 147 18.84 10.53 13.83
N LEU A 148 18.90 9.23 13.53
CA LEU A 148 19.34 8.20 14.45
C LEU A 148 20.77 7.76 14.09
N TRP A 149 21.71 7.97 15.01
CA TRP A 149 23.06 7.43 14.91
C TRP A 149 23.13 6.13 15.70
N LEU A 150 23.11 4.99 15.02
CA LEU A 150 23.17 3.67 15.65
C LEU A 150 24.58 3.11 15.55
N ALA A 151 25.18 2.71 16.68
CA ALA A 151 26.43 1.97 16.71
C ALA A 151 26.15 0.50 17.06
N ILE A 152 26.83 -0.42 16.39
CA ILE A 152 26.80 -1.84 16.70
C ILE A 152 28.20 -2.33 17.03
N ASP A 153 28.26 -3.36 17.87
CA ASP A 153 29.44 -4.18 18.09
C ASP A 153 29.04 -5.64 17.93
N ASP A 154 29.57 -6.30 16.91
CA ASP A 154 29.31 -7.70 16.57
C ASP A 154 30.56 -8.58 16.79
N GLY A 155 31.48 -8.13 17.65
CA GLY A 155 32.75 -8.80 17.92
C GLY A 155 33.91 -8.32 17.03
N SER A 156 33.65 -7.43 16.08
CA SER A 156 34.69 -6.76 15.27
C SER A 156 34.99 -5.33 15.76
N GLY A 157 34.44 -4.93 16.91
CA GLY A 157 34.58 -3.60 17.49
C GLY A 157 33.45 -2.63 17.11
N PRO A 158 33.32 -1.51 17.84
CA PRO A 158 32.22 -0.57 17.68
C PRO A 158 32.30 0.18 16.36
N ARG A 159 31.21 0.18 15.60
CA ARG A 159 31.08 0.95 14.36
C ARG A 159 29.66 1.48 14.17
N LEU A 160 29.54 2.59 13.45
CA LEU A 160 28.24 3.10 13.03
C LEU A 160 27.61 2.16 12.00
N VAL A 161 26.31 1.90 12.17
CA VAL A 161 25.51 1.15 11.21
C VAL A 161 25.46 1.94 9.91
N SER A 162 26.07 1.40 8.87
CA SER A 162 25.98 1.95 7.52
C SER A 162 24.71 1.47 6.82
N VAL A 163 24.38 2.07 5.66
CA VAL A 163 23.22 1.69 4.83
C VAL A 163 23.24 0.19 4.48
N GLN A 164 24.43 -0.41 4.33
CA GLN A 164 24.60 -1.84 4.05
C GLN A 164 24.25 -2.75 5.24
N GLN A 165 24.21 -2.23 6.47
CA GLN A 165 23.84 -2.95 7.70
C GLN A 165 22.43 -2.62 8.19
N SER A 166 21.59 -2.01 7.34
CA SER A 166 20.24 -1.52 7.63
C SER A 166 19.28 -2.55 8.24
N ASN A 167 19.53 -3.85 8.07
CA ASN A 167 18.76 -4.92 8.71
C ASN A 167 18.70 -4.77 10.23
N ALA A 168 19.80 -4.34 10.86
CA ALA A 168 19.89 -4.15 12.32
C ALA A 168 19.05 -2.97 12.83
N ALA A 169 18.70 -2.02 11.97
CA ALA A 169 17.93 -0.84 12.32
C ALA A 169 16.42 -0.99 12.06
N ARG A 170 15.98 -2.04 11.34
CA ARG A 170 14.58 -2.20 10.88
C ARG A 170 13.55 -2.12 12.01
N SER A 171 13.77 -2.84 13.10
CA SER A 171 12.83 -2.87 14.23
C SER A 171 12.64 -1.49 14.87
N VAL A 172 13.70 -0.67 14.92
CA VAL A 172 13.65 0.70 15.43
C VAL A 172 12.92 1.62 14.43
N LEU A 173 13.17 1.45 13.13
CA LEU A 173 12.50 2.20 12.07
C LEU A 173 11.00 1.92 12.03
N ASP A 174 10.60 0.65 12.05
CA ASP A 174 9.19 0.23 12.08
C ASP A 174 8.49 0.83 13.31
N ARG A 175 9.16 0.77 14.47
CA ARG A 175 8.62 1.36 15.69
C ARG A 175 8.51 2.88 15.62
N ALA A 176 9.43 3.55 14.94
CA ALA A 176 9.35 4.99 14.70
C ALA A 176 8.13 5.33 13.83
N ILE A 177 7.87 4.55 12.77
CA ILE A 177 6.70 4.73 11.88
C ILE A 177 5.38 4.53 12.64
N GLU A 178 5.30 3.51 13.51
CA GLU A 178 4.13 3.29 14.37
C GLU A 178 3.86 4.48 15.31
N ARG A 179 4.92 5.18 15.74
CA ARG A 179 4.83 6.43 16.52
C ARG A 179 4.60 7.66 15.65
N GLY A 180 4.55 7.50 14.33
CA GLY A 180 4.35 8.55 13.36
C GLY A 180 5.59 9.40 13.08
N TYR A 181 6.78 8.87 13.35
CA TYR A 181 8.03 9.44 12.85
C TYR A 181 8.45 8.79 11.54
N ARG A 182 9.03 9.60 10.66
CA ARG A 182 9.85 9.13 9.55
C ARG A 182 11.24 9.68 9.77
N LEU A 183 12.25 8.81 9.84
CA LEU A 183 13.65 9.25 9.88
C LEU A 183 14.02 9.82 8.51
N GLY A 184 14.97 10.75 8.48
CA GLY A 184 15.55 11.26 7.23
C GLY A 184 16.05 10.09 6.38
N GLN A 185 15.59 10.02 5.13
CA GLN A 185 16.13 9.14 4.09
C GLN A 185 17.34 9.81 3.46
#